data_AF-A0AAN9FHG6-F1
#
_entry.id   AF-A0AAN9FHG6-F1
#
_cell.length_a   1.000
_cell.length_b   1.000
_cell.length_c   1.000
_cell.angle_alpha   90.00
_cell.angle_beta   90.00
_cell.angle_gamma   90.00
#
_symmetry.space_group_name_H-M   'P 1'
#
loop_
_entity.id
_entity.type
_entity.pdbx_description
1 polymer ?
#
loop_
_entity_poly.entity_id
_entity_poly.type
_entity_poly.pdbx_seq_one_letter_code
_entity_poly.pdbx_strand_id
1 'polypeptide(L)'
;MLSCRIGTEHEKFGFEFGSLRPMKYEQIAELLNNIVERFDWDKIMEGDKIIGLKQGKQSISLEPGGQFELSGAPLETLHQTCAEVNSHLYQVKAVVEEMGIGFLGIGFQPKWAIKDIPIMPKGRYEIMRNYMPKVGTLGLDMMFRTCTVQVRHDDL
;
A
#
# COMPACT_ATOMS: atom_id res chain seq x y z
N MET A 1 -21.28 -27.34 1.44
CA MET A 1 -19.84 -27.45 1.15
C MET A 1 -19.17 -26.22 1.73
N LEU A 2 -18.19 -26.41 2.61
CA LEU A 2 -17.29 -25.34 3.04
C LEU A 2 -16.30 -25.10 1.89
N SER A 3 -16.10 -23.85 1.48
CA SER A 3 -15.21 -23.48 0.39
C SER A 3 -14.02 -22.68 0.93
N CYS A 4 -12.81 -23.16 0.64
CA CYS A 4 -11.56 -22.44 0.89
C CYS A 4 -11.63 -21.05 0.24
N ARG A 5 -11.03 -20.06 0.89
CA ARG A 5 -10.95 -18.67 0.43
C ARG A 5 -9.51 -18.22 0.28
N ILE A 6 -9.27 -17.40 -0.73
CA ILE A 6 -7.97 -16.83 -1.09
C ILE A 6 -8.07 -15.32 -0.95
N GLY A 7 -7.44 -14.75 0.07
CA GLY A 7 -7.17 -13.32 0.17
C GLY A 7 -5.76 -13.02 -0.33
N THR A 8 -5.57 -11.95 -1.08
CA THR A 8 -4.23 -11.57 -1.58
C THR A 8 -3.92 -10.14 -1.20
N GLU A 9 -2.72 -9.94 -0.67
CA GLU A 9 -2.20 -8.65 -0.27
C GLU A 9 -0.95 -8.36 -1.10
N HIS A 10 -0.79 -7.13 -1.56
CA HIS A 10 0.44 -6.73 -2.24
C HIS A 10 0.79 -5.27 -2.01
N GLU A 11 2.08 -5.02 -1.89
CA GLU A 11 2.66 -3.70 -1.68
C GLU A 11 3.42 -3.25 -2.94
N LYS A 12 3.53 -1.93 -3.12
CA LYS A 12 4.26 -1.32 -4.23
C LYS A 12 4.79 0.05 -3.84
N PHE A 13 5.94 0.44 -4.40
CA PHE A 13 6.55 1.74 -4.15
C PHE A 13 6.03 2.78 -5.16
N GLY A 14 5.43 3.86 -4.67
CA GLY A 14 5.14 5.04 -5.49
C GLY A 14 6.38 5.92 -5.69
N PHE A 15 6.56 6.49 -6.88
CA PHE A 15 7.65 7.40 -7.18
C PHE A 15 7.28 8.45 -8.24
N GLU A 16 7.95 9.59 -8.21
CA GLU A 16 7.80 10.65 -9.23
C GLU A 16 8.58 10.32 -10.50
N PHE A 17 7.99 10.41 -11.69
CA PHE A 17 8.71 10.11 -12.94
C PHE A 17 9.91 11.03 -13.20
N GLY A 18 9.79 12.32 -12.84
CA GLY A 18 10.85 13.31 -13.12
C GLY A 18 12.08 13.18 -12.23
N SER A 19 11.91 12.80 -10.97
CA SER A 19 12.98 12.81 -9.95
C SER A 19 13.35 11.40 -9.45
N LEU A 20 12.48 10.42 -9.72
CA LEU A 20 12.47 9.08 -9.13
C LEU A 20 12.33 9.07 -7.60
N ARG A 21 12.06 10.22 -6.96
CA ARG A 21 11.91 10.30 -5.51
C ARG A 21 10.69 9.50 -5.04
N PRO A 22 10.73 8.90 -3.84
CA PRO A 22 9.58 8.22 -3.27
C PRO A 22 8.40 9.19 -3.13
N MET A 23 7.19 8.69 -3.37
CA MET A 23 5.95 9.47 -3.25
C MET A 23 5.74 9.92 -1.80
N LYS A 24 5.56 11.23 -1.61
CA LYS A 24 5.33 11.85 -0.29
C LYS A 24 3.89 11.62 0.19
N TYR A 25 3.65 11.85 1.47
CA TYR A 25 2.32 11.70 2.06
C TYR A 25 1.27 12.57 1.36
N GLU A 26 1.59 13.83 1.01
CA GLU A 26 0.64 14.74 0.37
C GLU A 26 0.17 14.21 -0.99
N GLN A 27 1.10 13.62 -1.76
CA GLN A 27 0.79 12.96 -3.03
C GLN A 27 -0.03 11.68 -2.82
N ILE A 28 0.27 10.89 -1.78
CA ILE A 28 -0.55 9.74 -1.41
C ILE A 28 -1.96 10.17 -1.04
N ALA A 29 -2.11 11.23 -0.23
CA ALA A 29 -3.41 11.74 0.17
C ALA A 29 -4.22 12.23 -1.02
N GLU A 30 -3.60 12.94 -1.96
CA GLU A 30 -4.24 13.33 -3.23
C GLU A 30 -4.69 12.10 -4.04
N LEU A 31 -3.83 11.10 -4.20
CA LEU A 31 -4.17 9.82 -4.87
C LEU A 31 -5.38 9.15 -4.21
N LEU A 32 -5.39 9.01 -2.88
CA LEU A 32 -6.49 8.38 -2.16
C LEU A 32 -7.80 9.17 -2.33
N ASN A 33 -7.78 10.51 -2.28
CA ASN A 33 -8.97 11.34 -2.50
C ASN A 33 -9.49 11.21 -3.94
N ASN A 34 -8.60 11.20 -4.94
CA ASN A 34 -9.00 11.02 -6.34
C ASN A 34 -9.60 9.62 -6.59
N ILE A 35 -9.11 8.57 -5.92
CA ILE A 35 -9.70 7.23 -5.99
C ILE A 35 -11.12 7.23 -5.40
N VAL A 36 -11.32 7.91 -4.26
CA VAL A 36 -12.66 8.05 -3.64
C VAL A 36 -13.64 8.69 -4.60
N GLU A 37 -13.24 9.81 -5.21
CA GLU A 37 -14.12 10.57 -6.12
C GLU A 37 -14.48 9.81 -7.39
N ARG A 38 -13.56 9.00 -7.94
CA ARG A 38 -13.75 8.32 -9.22
C ARG A 38 -14.32 6.91 -9.10
N PHE A 39 -14.06 6.22 -7.99
CA PHE A 39 -14.30 4.78 -7.86
C PHE A 39 -15.09 4.37 -6.63
N ASP A 40 -15.66 5.33 -5.90
CA ASP A 40 -16.61 5.08 -4.79
C ASP A 40 -16.03 4.21 -3.67
N TRP A 41 -14.84 4.61 -3.20
CA TRP A 41 -14.21 4.04 -2.01
C TRP A 41 -14.50 4.89 -0.77
N ASP A 42 -14.67 4.24 0.38
CA ASP A 42 -14.80 4.91 1.67
C ASP A 42 -13.44 5.31 2.22
N LYS A 43 -13.34 6.53 2.79
CA LYS A 43 -12.10 7.03 3.42
C LYS A 43 -11.84 6.35 4.77
N ILE A 44 -10.60 5.94 4.99
CA ILE A 44 -10.09 5.57 6.33
C ILE A 44 -9.22 6.71 6.85
N MET A 45 -9.59 7.27 7.99
CA MET A 45 -8.95 8.44 8.59
C MET A 45 -8.24 8.09 9.91
N GLU A 46 -7.10 8.71 10.16
CA GLU A 46 -6.46 8.79 11.48
C GLU A 46 -6.31 10.27 11.84
N GLY A 47 -7.15 10.76 12.75
CA GLY A 47 -7.31 12.19 12.97
C GLY A 47 -7.83 12.89 11.71
N ASP A 48 -7.11 13.93 11.25
CA ASP A 48 -7.40 14.69 10.03
C ASP A 48 -6.73 14.10 8.77
N LYS A 49 -5.99 13.00 8.91
CA LYS A 49 -5.20 12.40 7.83
C LYS A 49 -5.92 11.21 7.22
N ILE A 50 -6.11 11.23 5.90
CA ILE A 50 -6.50 10.03 5.16
C ILE A 50 -5.30 9.08 5.11
N ILE A 51 -5.51 7.83 5.51
CA ILE A 51 -4.44 6.82 5.66
C ILE A 51 -4.74 5.49 4.93
N GLY A 52 -5.85 5.43 4.22
CA GLY A 52 -6.29 4.25 3.50
C GLY A 52 -7.71 4.40 2.98
N LEU A 53 -8.19 3.37 2.30
CA LEU A 53 -9.54 3.30 1.74
C LEU A 53 -10.17 1.93 2.00
N LYS A 54 -11.50 1.86 1.93
CA LYS A 54 -12.24 0.61 2.00
C LYS A 54 -13.32 0.55 0.92
N GLN A 55 -13.51 -0.62 0.31
CA GLN A 55 -14.62 -0.88 -0.58
C GLN A 55 -15.07 -2.33 -0.41
N GLY A 56 -16.25 -2.52 0.20
CA GLY A 56 -16.74 -3.85 0.58
C GLY A 56 -15.75 -4.60 1.50
N LYS A 57 -15.16 -5.69 0.98
CA LYS A 57 -14.17 -6.52 1.68
C LYS A 57 -12.72 -6.21 1.29
N GLN A 58 -12.50 -5.25 0.39
CA GLN A 58 -11.18 -4.77 0.01
C GLN A 58 -10.78 -3.56 0.84
N SER A 59 -9.48 -3.38 1.04
CA SER A 59 -8.94 -2.15 1.61
C SER A 59 -7.62 -1.76 0.95
N ILE A 60 -7.40 -0.45 0.88
CA ILE A 60 -6.11 0.13 0.52
C ILE A 60 -5.49 0.67 1.80
N SER A 61 -4.23 0.32 2.04
CA SER A 61 -3.51 0.66 3.26
C SER A 61 -2.12 1.22 2.94
N LEU A 62 -1.50 1.86 3.92
CA LEU A 62 -0.18 2.46 3.81
C LEU A 62 0.75 1.85 4.86
N GLU A 63 1.88 1.32 4.39
CA GLU A 63 3.01 0.88 5.20
C GLU A 63 3.88 2.06 5.68
N PRO A 64 4.84 1.87 6.62
CA PRO A 64 5.57 2.98 7.23
C PRO A 64 6.26 3.93 6.26
N GLY A 65 6.80 3.40 5.15
CA GLY A 65 7.48 4.17 4.10
C GLY A 65 6.58 4.68 2.98
N GLY A 66 5.25 4.52 3.09
CA GLY A 66 4.30 4.90 2.06
C GLY A 66 4.15 3.86 0.94
N GLN A 67 4.59 2.62 1.18
CA GLN A 67 4.25 1.51 0.28
C GLN A 67 2.73 1.37 0.23
N PHE A 68 2.20 1.28 -1.00
CA PHE A 68 0.78 1.39 -1.27
C PHE A 68 0.16 0.01 -1.43
N GLU A 69 -0.50 -0.45 -0.38
CA GLU A 69 -0.98 -1.81 -0.24
C GLU A 69 -2.41 -1.95 -0.76
N LEU A 70 -2.70 -3.07 -1.43
CA LEU A 70 -4.06 -3.63 -1.50
C LEU A 70 -4.14 -4.82 -0.55
N SER A 71 -5.16 -4.86 0.30
CA SER A 71 -5.65 -6.09 0.92
C SER A 71 -6.97 -6.48 0.26
N GLY A 72 -6.92 -7.55 -0.51
CA GLY A 72 -8.00 -8.06 -1.34
C GLY A 72 -9.09 -8.81 -0.57
N ALA A 73 -10.24 -8.99 -1.22
CA ALA A 73 -11.33 -9.76 -0.64
C ALA A 73 -10.97 -11.25 -0.52
N PRO A 74 -11.63 -12.01 0.38
CA PRO A 74 -11.56 -13.46 0.38
C PRO A 74 -12.35 -14.04 -0.80
N LEU A 75 -11.63 -14.49 -1.84
CA LEU A 75 -12.19 -14.95 -3.12
C LEU A 75 -12.15 -16.48 -3.26
N GLU A 76 -12.92 -17.05 -4.17
CA GLU A 76 -13.03 -18.50 -4.34
C GLU A 76 -11.98 -19.06 -5.31
N THR A 77 -11.51 -18.24 -6.26
CA THR A 77 -10.63 -18.70 -7.34
C THR A 77 -9.50 -17.71 -7.62
N LEU A 78 -8.37 -18.21 -8.10
CA LEU A 78 -7.25 -17.38 -8.55
C LEU A 78 -7.62 -16.46 -9.72
N HIS A 79 -8.63 -16.83 -10.54
CA HIS A 79 -9.14 -15.96 -11.60
C HIS A 79 -9.81 -14.71 -11.04
N GLN A 80 -10.59 -14.86 -9.95
CA GLN A 80 -11.17 -13.71 -9.25
C GLN A 80 -10.05 -12.85 -8.62
N THR A 81 -9.05 -13.47 -7.98
CA THR A 81 -7.88 -12.74 -7.44
C THR A 81 -7.17 -11.93 -8.52
N CYS A 82 -6.92 -12.54 -9.69
CA CYS A 82 -6.30 -11.85 -10.81
C CYS A 82 -7.18 -10.69 -11.31
N ALA A 83 -8.50 -10.86 -11.39
CA ALA A 83 -9.41 -9.79 -11.77
C ALA A 83 -9.41 -8.63 -10.76
N GLU A 84 -9.37 -8.93 -9.46
CA GLU A 84 -9.31 -7.94 -8.37
C GLU A 84 -8.00 -7.13 -8.43
N VAL A 85 -6.85 -7.80 -8.56
CA VAL A 85 -5.55 -7.14 -8.72
C VAL A 85 -5.54 -6.22 -9.95
N ASN A 86 -6.07 -6.69 -11.09
CA ASN A 86 -6.14 -5.87 -12.30
C ASN A 86 -7.08 -4.66 -12.14
N SER A 87 -8.22 -4.83 -11.45
CA SER A 87 -9.13 -3.71 -11.16
C SER A 87 -8.44 -2.64 -10.33
N HIS A 88 -7.75 -3.04 -9.25
CA HIS A 88 -6.98 -2.12 -8.42
C HIS A 88 -5.90 -1.39 -9.21
N LEU A 89 -5.08 -2.12 -9.98
CA LEU A 89 -4.01 -1.52 -10.78
C LEU A 89 -4.57 -0.55 -11.82
N TYR A 90 -5.71 -0.86 -12.43
CA TYR A 90 -6.39 0.04 -13.36
C TYR A 90 -6.83 1.34 -12.67
N GLN A 91 -7.51 1.24 -11.52
CA GLN A 91 -8.01 2.41 -10.78
C GLN A 91 -6.86 3.32 -10.33
N VAL A 92 -5.81 2.71 -9.76
CA VAL A 92 -4.61 3.45 -9.33
C VAL A 92 -3.95 4.13 -10.53
N LYS A 93 -3.74 3.40 -11.63
CA LYS A 93 -3.10 3.92 -12.85
C LYS A 93 -3.87 5.10 -13.45
N ALA A 94 -5.21 5.00 -13.50
CA ALA A 94 -6.07 6.06 -14.02
C ALA A 94 -5.96 7.39 -13.25
N VAL A 95 -5.50 7.36 -12.00
CA VAL A 95 -5.25 8.57 -11.20
C VAL A 95 -3.79 9.01 -11.29
N VAL A 96 -2.83 8.09 -11.13
CA VAL A 96 -1.42 8.48 -11.03
C VAL A 96 -0.80 8.98 -12.32
N GLU A 97 -1.35 8.62 -13.49
CA GLU A 97 -0.90 9.14 -14.78
C GLU A 97 -1.03 10.68 -14.84
N GLU A 98 -2.09 11.24 -14.26
CA GLU A 98 -2.31 12.70 -14.20
C GLU A 98 -1.39 13.40 -13.19
N MET A 99 -0.89 12.64 -12.20
CA MET A 99 -0.02 13.15 -11.12
C MET A 99 1.47 13.06 -11.45
N GLY A 100 1.84 12.46 -12.58
CA GLY A 100 3.25 12.18 -12.90
C GLY A 100 3.90 11.17 -11.94
N ILE A 101 3.10 10.26 -11.38
CA ILE A 101 3.53 9.22 -10.43
C ILE A 101 3.52 7.85 -11.11
N GLY A 102 4.55 7.05 -10.84
CA GLY A 102 4.65 5.65 -11.20
C GLY A 102 4.62 4.74 -9.96
N PHE A 103 4.37 3.45 -10.19
CA PHE A 103 4.50 2.41 -9.17
C PHE A 103 5.53 1.36 -9.58
N LEU A 104 6.32 0.90 -8.61
CA LEU A 104 7.33 -0.13 -8.77
C LEU A 104 7.04 -1.33 -7.86
N GLY A 105 6.85 -2.50 -8.46
CA GLY A 105 6.71 -3.77 -7.74
C GLY A 105 8.06 -4.49 -7.64
N ILE A 106 8.76 -4.32 -6.52
CA ILE A 106 10.03 -4.98 -6.22
C ILE A 106 10.13 -5.21 -4.71
N GLY A 107 10.81 -6.28 -4.27
CA GLY A 107 10.90 -6.62 -2.85
C GLY A 107 11.68 -5.62 -1.98
N PHE A 108 12.56 -4.80 -2.56
CA PHE A 108 13.35 -3.81 -1.83
C PHE A 108 13.58 -2.53 -2.65
N GLN A 109 13.48 -1.36 -2.02
CA GLN A 109 13.71 -0.05 -2.65
C GLN A 109 15.15 0.04 -3.20
N PRO A 110 15.35 0.09 -4.53
CA PRO A 110 16.67 -0.10 -5.12
C PRO A 110 17.57 1.15 -5.13
N LYS A 111 17.03 2.35 -4.88
CA LYS A 111 17.74 3.61 -5.13
C LYS A 111 17.99 4.47 -3.89
N TRP A 112 17.00 4.55 -3.00
CA TRP A 112 17.00 5.55 -1.93
C TRP A 112 17.39 4.97 -0.56
N ALA A 113 18.08 5.77 0.25
CA ALA A 113 18.41 5.42 1.62
C ALA A 113 17.19 5.64 2.53
N ILE A 114 17.18 5.02 3.72
CA ILE A 114 16.06 5.15 4.69
C ILE A 114 15.72 6.62 4.98
N LYS A 115 16.74 7.49 5.11
CA LYS A 115 16.55 8.93 5.38
C LYS A 115 15.83 9.70 4.27
N ASP A 116 15.76 9.13 3.07
CA ASP A 116 15.09 9.71 1.91
C ASP A 116 13.64 9.20 1.76
N ILE A 117 13.22 8.22 2.59
CA ILE A 117 11.88 7.64 2.55
C ILE A 117 10.94 8.48 3.44
N PRO A 118 9.75 8.88 2.94
CA PRO A 118 8.77 9.58 3.74
C PRO A 118 8.23 8.67 4.86
N ILE A 119 7.69 9.29 5.90
CA ILE A 119 7.11 8.58 7.03
C ILE A 119 5.61 8.82 7.00
N MET A 120 4.83 7.74 6.98
CA MET A 120 3.37 7.85 7.00
C MET A 120 2.87 8.32 8.38
N PRO A 121 1.86 9.22 8.43
CA PRO A 121 1.38 9.81 9.67
C PRO A 121 0.44 8.85 10.44
N LYS A 122 0.97 7.71 10.89
CA LYS A 122 0.26 6.72 11.71
C LYS A 122 0.99 6.52 13.03
N GLY A 123 0.32 6.78 14.15
CA GLY A 123 0.93 6.76 15.49
C GLY A 123 1.61 5.43 15.83
N ARG A 124 1.04 4.31 15.34
CA ARG A 124 1.65 2.98 15.53
C ARG A 124 3.06 2.86 14.95
N TYR A 125 3.35 3.58 13.86
CA TYR A 125 4.66 3.52 13.19
C TYR A 125 5.73 4.30 13.94
N GLU A 126 5.37 5.36 14.67
CA GLU A 126 6.31 6.07 15.53
C GLU A 126 6.83 5.17 16.65
N ILE A 127 5.92 4.42 17.29
CA ILE A 127 6.27 3.45 18.34
C ILE A 127 7.25 2.39 17.79
N MET A 128 6.90 1.79 16.65
CA MET A 128 7.73 0.76 16.01
C MET A 128 9.09 1.32 15.59
N ARG A 129 9.15 2.50 14.97
CA ARG A 129 10.40 3.15 14.53
C ARG A 129 11.36 3.38 15.71
N ASN A 130 10.84 3.78 16.87
CA ASN A 130 11.64 4.01 18.06
C ASN A 130 12.08 2.69 18.75
N TYR A 131 11.37 1.59 18.51
CA TYR A 131 11.66 0.28 19.10
C TYR A 131 12.61 -0.57 18.26
N MET A 132 12.47 -0.58 16.93
CA MET A 132 13.25 -1.45 16.04
C MET A 132 14.78 -1.41 16.27
N PRO A 133 15.42 -0.23 16.47
CA PRO A 133 16.86 -0.18 16.75
C PRO A 133 17.29 -0.89 18.03
N LYS A 134 16.38 -1.14 18.97
CA LYS A 134 16.65 -1.82 20.25
C LYS A 134 16.73 -3.33 20.11
N VAL A 135 16.18 -3.89 19.03
CA VAL A 135 16.02 -5.35 18.84
C VAL A 135 16.69 -5.87 17.58
N GLY A 136 17.24 -5.00 16.72
CA GLY A 136 17.98 -5.40 15.54
C GLY A 136 18.44 -4.21 14.70
N THR A 137 19.19 -4.50 13.64
CA THR A 137 19.79 -3.48 12.77
C THR A 137 19.00 -3.22 11.49
N LEU A 138 18.16 -4.16 11.05
CA LEU A 138 17.43 -4.11 9.77
C LEU A 138 15.92 -3.89 9.92
N GLY A 139 15.41 -3.73 11.15
CA GLY A 139 13.97 -3.54 11.38
C GLY A 139 13.42 -2.26 10.72
N LEU A 140 14.22 -1.19 10.69
CA LEU A 140 13.86 0.03 9.95
C LEU A 140 13.88 -0.19 8.44
N ASP A 141 14.80 -0.99 7.92
CA ASP A 141 14.82 -1.32 6.49
C ASP A 141 13.59 -2.10 6.05
N MET A 142 13.18 -3.08 6.84
CA MET A 142 11.93 -3.79 6.61
C MET A 142 10.74 -2.83 6.62
N MET A 143 10.62 -1.96 7.62
CA MET A 143 9.49 -1.02 7.70
C MET A 143 9.40 -0.05 6.51
N PHE A 144 10.54 0.49 6.07
CA PHE A 144 10.54 1.63 5.15
C PHE A 144 10.95 1.28 3.71
N ARG A 145 11.60 0.14 3.48
CA ARG A 145 12.25 -0.16 2.19
C ARG A 145 11.92 -1.53 1.60
N THR A 146 11.00 -2.31 2.18
CA THR A 146 10.53 -3.55 1.55
C THR A 146 9.10 -3.44 1.02
N CYS A 147 8.79 -4.28 0.03
CA CYS A 147 7.41 -4.61 -0.37
C CYS A 147 7.25 -6.14 -0.38
N THR A 148 6.03 -6.63 -0.16
CA THR A 148 5.68 -8.05 -0.28
C THR A 148 4.49 -8.30 -1.22
N VAL A 149 4.33 -9.57 -1.61
CA VAL A 149 3.06 -10.12 -2.08
C VAL A 149 2.76 -11.30 -1.17
N GLN A 150 1.63 -11.22 -0.47
CA GLN A 150 1.21 -12.20 0.52
C GLN A 150 -0.12 -12.81 0.09
N VAL A 151 -0.31 -14.07 0.43
CA VAL A 151 -1.59 -14.75 0.27
C VAL A 151 -2.06 -15.25 1.63
N ARG A 152 -3.32 -14.99 1.94
CA ARG A 152 -4.02 -15.51 3.10
C ARG A 152 -4.97 -16.60 2.61
N HIS A 153 -4.86 -17.77 3.22
CA HIS A 153 -5.76 -18.89 2.97
C HIS A 153 -6.38 -19.30 4.29
N ASP A 154 -7.69 -19.50 4.28
CA ASP A 154 -8.39 -20.10 5.40
C ASP A 154 -8.80 -21.52 4.98
N ASP A 155 -8.26 -22.50 5.71
CA ASP A 155 -8.79 -23.86 5.78
C ASP A 155 -9.71 -23.92 7.01
N LEU A 156 -11.00 -24.17 6.81
CA LEU A 156 -11.97 -24.43 7.89
C LEU A 156 -12.18 -25.93 8.07
#